data_AF-A0A4Q2KEF6-F1
#
_entry.id   AF-A0A4Q2KEF6-F1
#
_cell.length_a   1.000
_cell.length_b   1.000
_cell.length_c   1.000
_cell.angle_alpha   90.00
_cell.angle_beta   90.00
_cell.angle_gamma   90.00
#
_symmetry.space_group_name_H-M   'P 1'
#
loop_
_entity.id
_entity.type
_entity.pdbx_description
1 polymer ?
#
loop_
_entity_poly.entity_id
_entity_poly.type
_entity_poly.pdbx_seq_one_letter_code
_entity_poly.pdbx_strand_id
1 'polypeptide(L)' 'MSNFSSKDLEVLSSLLASEGMACKKARMYSKTLTDQSLAECMCGIAECHEKRFNTLLQMLTGK' A
#
# COMPACT_ATOMS: atom_id res chain seq x y z
N MET A 1 11.90 -9.80 17.35
CA MET A 1 10.98 -10.61 16.53
C MET A 1 9.61 -10.46 17.15
N SER A 2 8.67 -9.83 16.45
CA SER A 2 7.30 -9.69 16.94
C SER A 2 6.63 -11.07 16.95
N ASN A 3 6.15 -11.50 18.12
CA ASN A 3 5.39 -12.74 18.25
C ASN A 3 3.96 -12.49 17.78
N PHE A 4 3.71 -12.62 16.49
CA PHE A 4 2.37 -12.50 15.93
C PHE A 4 1.56 -13.76 16.20
N SER A 5 0.31 -13.60 16.65
CA SER A 5 -0.66 -14.69 16.63
C SER A 5 -1.14 -14.96 15.20
N SER A 6 -1.77 -16.12 14.97
CA SER A 6 -2.35 -16.45 13.66
C SER A 6 -3.35 -15.39 13.18
N LYS A 7 -4.11 -14.80 14.11
CA LYS A 7 -5.07 -13.73 13.80
C LYS A 7 -4.36 -12.43 13.40
N ASP A 8 -3.24 -12.09 14.04
CA ASP A 8 -2.46 -10.90 13.69
C ASP A 8 -1.86 -11.04 12.28
N LEU A 9 -1.39 -12.24 11.92
CA LEU A 9 -0.89 -12.53 10.57
C LEU A 9 -1.98 -12.44 9.52
N GLU A 10 -3.19 -12.92 9.81
CA GLU A 10 -4.34 -12.83 8.90
C GLU A 10 -4.76 -11.36 8.66
N VAL A 11 -4.79 -10.55 9.72
CA VAL A 11 -5.05 -9.12 9.64
C VAL A 11 -3.95 -8.40 8.85
N LEU A 12 -2.67 -8.67 9.12
CA LEU A 12 -1.55 -8.09 8.40
C LEU A 12 -1.57 -8.45 6.91
N SER A 13 -1.88 -9.71 6.60
CA SER A 13 -2.03 -10.17 5.20
C SER A 13 -3.16 -9.44 4.48
N SER A 14 -4.30 -9.26 5.14
CA SER A 14 -5.44 -8.52 4.60
C SER A 14 -5.11 -7.04 4.37
N LEU A 15 -4.39 -6.42 5.31
CA LEU A 15 -3.91 -5.04 5.18
C LEU A 15 -2.95 -4.90 4.01
N LEU A 16 -1.95 -5.78 3.89
CA LEU A 16 -1.01 -5.79 2.76
C LEU A 16 -1.74 -5.93 1.42
N ALA A 17 -2.71 -6.83 1.32
CA ALA A 17 -3.51 -6.98 0.11
C ALA A 17 -4.27 -5.69 -0.23
N SER A 18 -4.91 -5.05 0.75
CA SER A 18 -5.64 -3.80 0.55
C SER A 18 -4.72 -2.65 0.13
N GLU A 19 -3.56 -2.51 0.76
CA GLU A 19 -2.56 -1.47 0.45
C GLU A 19 -2.00 -1.66 -0.96
N GLY A 20 -1.68 -2.91 -1.34
CA GLY A 20 -1.20 -3.24 -2.68
C GLY A 20 -2.24 -2.95 -3.76
N MET A 21 -3.52 -3.27 -3.52
CA MET A 21 -4.60 -2.96 -4.47
C MET A 21 -4.81 -1.45 -4.62
N ALA A 22 -4.84 -0.71 -3.51
CA ALA A 22 -5.04 0.73 -3.53
C ALA A 22 -3.86 1.46 -4.19
N CYS A 23 -2.61 1.04 -3.92
CA CYS A 23 -1.43 1.55 -4.61
C CYS A 23 -1.52 1.38 -6.13
N LYS A 24 -1.85 0.17 -6.59
CA LYS A 24 -1.99 -0.13 -8.03
C LYS A 24 -3.07 0.73 -8.69
N LYS A 25 -4.21 0.89 -8.02
CA LYS A 25 -5.33 1.70 -8.54
C LYS A 25 -4.95 3.18 -8.62
N ALA A 26 -4.36 3.74 -7.57
CA ALA A 26 -3.90 5.12 -7.56
C ALA A 26 -2.83 5.37 -8.64
N ARG A 27 -1.87 4.44 -8.81
CA ARG A 27 -0.83 4.52 -9.84
C ARG A 27 -1.37 4.35 -11.27
N MET A 28 -2.50 3.66 -11.43
CA MET A 28 -3.21 3.61 -12.71
C MET A 28 -3.87 4.96 -12.99
N TYR A 29 -4.62 5.51 -12.02
CA TYR A 29 -5.27 6.81 -12.16
C TYR A 29 -4.29 7.95 -12.40
N SER A 30 -3.12 7.93 -11.77
CA SER A 30 -2.06 8.92 -12.02
C SER A 30 -1.54 8.91 -13.47
N LYS A 31 -1.85 7.87 -14.27
CA LYS A 31 -1.43 7.74 -15.67
C LYS A 31 -2.59 7.85 -16.67
N THR A 32 -3.83 7.61 -16.22
CA THR A 32 -5.00 7.58 -17.11
C THR A 32 -5.85 8.84 -17.03
N LEU A 33 -5.75 9.60 -15.94
CA LEU A 33 -6.51 10.84 -15.79
C LEU A 33 -5.92 11.94 -16.68
N THR A 34 -6.80 12.71 -17.30
CA THR A 34 -6.44 13.84 -18.17
C THR A 34 -6.21 15.14 -17.40
N ASP A 35 -6.80 15.26 -16.21
CA ASP A 35 -6.54 16.37 -15.30
C ASP A 35 -5.17 16.16 -14.64
N GLN A 36 -4.23 17.05 -14.94
CA GLN A 36 -2.85 16.99 -14.46
C GLN A 36 -2.77 17.10 -12.93
N SER A 37 -3.56 17.99 -12.32
CA SER A 37 -3.51 18.20 -10.86
C SER A 37 -4.03 16.96 -10.12
N LEU A 38 -5.07 16.32 -10.66
CA LEU A 38 -5.61 15.09 -10.10
C LEU A 38 -4.67 13.90 -10.33
N ALA A 39 -4.02 13.83 -11.50
CA ALA A 39 -3.02 12.80 -11.79
C ALA A 39 -1.83 12.87 -10.83
N GLU A 40 -1.33 14.08 -10.55
CA GLU A 40 -0.25 14.33 -9.57
C GLU A 40 -0.69 13.96 -8.14
N CYS A 41 -1.90 14.35 -7.74
CA CYS A 41 -2.47 13.94 -6.46
C CYS A 41 -2.53 12.41 -6.33
N MET A 42 -2.99 11.71 -7.37
CA MET A 42 -3.03 10.24 -7.40
C MET A 42 -1.63 9.61 -7.34
N CYS A 43 -0.61 10.26 -7.93
CA CYS A 43 0.77 9.82 -7.81
C CYS A 43 1.23 9.87 -6.34
N GLY A 44 1.00 11.00 -5.66
CA GLY A 44 1.34 11.13 -4.24
C GLY A 44 0.59 10.13 -3.35
N ILE A 45 -0.69 9.87 -3.65
CA ILE A 45 -1.48 8.84 -2.96
C ILE A 45 -0.85 7.45 -3.15
N ALA A 46 -0.46 7.10 -4.39
CA ALA A 46 0.18 5.82 -4.68
C ALA A 46 1.49 5.62 -3.91
N GLU A 47 2.33 6.65 -3.82
CA GLU A 47 3.56 6.63 -3.01
C GLU A 47 3.28 6.44 -1.52
N CYS A 48 2.21 7.04 -0.99
CA CYS A 48 1.80 6.85 0.39
C CYS A 48 1.38 5.40 0.66
N HIS A 49 0.58 4.79 -0.24
CA HIS A 49 0.22 3.37 -0.14
C HIS A 49 1.44 2.46 -0.24
N GLU A 50 2.40 2.77 -1.13
CA GLU A 50 3.66 2.02 -1.26
C GLU A 50 4.49 2.06 0.03
N LYS A 51 4.65 3.25 0.64
CA LYS A 51 5.35 3.39 1.92
C LYS A 51 4.69 2.54 3.02
N ARG A 52 3.36 2.59 3.15
CA ARG A 52 2.64 1.81 4.15
C ARG A 52 2.74 0.31 3.90
N PHE A 53 2.60 -0.13 2.65
CA PHE A 53 2.79 -1.53 2.27
C PHE A 53 4.19 -2.01 2.67
N ASN A 54 5.22 -1.24 2.36
CA ASN A 54 6.60 -1.57 2.72
C ASN A 54 6.75 -1.66 4.25
N THR A 55 6.23 -0.71 5.02
CA THR A 55 6.24 -0.78 6.49
C THR A 55 5.56 -2.05 7.03
N LEU A 56 4.40 -2.42 6.49
CA LEU A 56 3.70 -3.66 6.87
C LEU A 56 4.52 -4.91 6.50
N LEU A 57 5.20 -4.89 5.36
CA LEU A 57 6.05 -6.00 4.92
C LEU A 57 7.31 -6.13 5.80
N GLN A 58 7.90 -5.01 6.23
CA GLN A 58 9.02 -4.99 7.17
C GLN A 58 8.63 -5.59 8.52
N MET A 59 7.40 -5.32 8.98
CA MET A 59 6.86 -5.95 10.20
C MET A 59 6.82 -7.48 10.11
N LEU A 60 6.52 -8.04 8.93
CA LEU A 60 6.50 -9.50 8.70
C LEU A 60 7.90 -10.10 8.51
N THR A 61 8.75 -9.43 7.74
CA THR A 61 10.06 -9.96 7.32
C THR A 61 11.18 -9.65 8.30
N GLY A 62 10.96 -8.73 9.25
CA GLY A 62 11.95 -8.32 10.26
C GLY A 62 13.19 -7.63 9.69
N LYS A 63 13.10 -7.12 8.45
CA LYS A 63 14.15 -6.37 7.74
C LYS A 63 13.64 -5.00 7.33
#